data_AF-A0A956N6Z2-F1
#
_entry.id   AF-A0A956N6Z2-F1
#
_cell.length_a   1.000
_cell.length_b   1.000
_cell.length_c   1.000
_cell.angle_alpha   90.00
_cell.angle_beta   90.00
_cell.angle_gamma   90.00
#
_symmetry.space_group_name_H-M   'P 1'
#
loop_
_entity.id
_entity.type
_entity.pdbx_description
1 polymer ?
#
loop_
_entity_poly.entity_id
_entity_poly.type
_entity_poly.pdbx_seq_one_letter_code
_entity_poly.pdbx_strand_id
1 'polypeptide(L)'
;RFFCPLAALMHVYARFSRFRILADKKKCISCNVCTSVCHQGIDVMSFANKGRPMADPECVRCSACVQSCPTGVLSFGQVDRGGNVIAVDGLVASAVRAREGAA
;
A
#
# COMPACT_ATOMS: atom_id res chain seq x y z
N ARG A 1 10.09 -12.70 22.55
CA ARG A 1 8.79 -12.58 21.82
C ARG A 1 9.01 -12.46 20.30
N PHE A 2 10.05 -13.11 19.77
CA PHE A 2 10.51 -13.09 18.37
C PHE A 2 11.06 -14.45 17.91
N PHE A 3 10.80 -15.52 18.66
CA PHE A 3 11.48 -16.82 18.50
C PHE A 3 10.56 -17.89 17.90
N CYS A 4 9.66 -17.50 16.99
CA CYS A 4 8.91 -18.45 16.19
C CYS A 4 9.54 -18.46 14.80
N PRO A 5 10.20 -19.56 14.36
CA PRO A 5 10.94 -19.60 13.09
C PRO A 5 10.07 -19.23 11.89
N LEU A 6 8.75 -19.46 12.00
CA LEU A 6 7.77 -19.09 10.98
C LEU A 6 7.61 -17.56 10.83
N ALA A 7 7.64 -16.80 11.92
CA ALA A 7 7.52 -15.34 11.86
C ALA A 7 8.74 -14.70 11.18
N ALA A 8 9.94 -15.20 11.48
CA ALA A 8 11.17 -14.77 10.81
C ALA A 8 11.13 -15.06 9.30
N LEU A 9 10.64 -16.24 8.91
CA LEU A 9 10.49 -16.61 7.50
C LEU A 9 9.48 -15.70 6.77
N MET A 10 8.37 -15.34 7.41
CA MET A 10 7.39 -14.42 6.85
C MET A 10 7.93 -13.00 6.65
N HIS A 11 8.74 -12.50 7.57
CA HIS A 11 9.41 -11.19 7.39
C HIS A 11 10.40 -11.21 6.22
N VAL A 12 11.17 -12.29 6.06
CA VAL A 12 12.07 -12.48 4.91
C VAL A 12 11.25 -12.52 3.61
N TYR A 13 10.16 -13.30 3.57
CA TYR A 13 9.30 -13.37 2.40
C TYR A 13 8.66 -12.01 2.06
N ALA A 14 8.16 -11.28 3.07
CA ALA A 14 7.58 -9.95 2.88
C ALA A 14 8.60 -8.94 2.34
N ARG A 15 9.87 -9.03 2.77
CA ARG A 15 10.99 -8.21 2.27
C ARG A 15 11.30 -8.50 0.80
N PHE A 16 11.29 -9.78 0.39
CA PHE A 16 11.54 -10.21 -0.99
C PHE A 16 10.33 -10.09 -1.91
N SER A 17 9.13 -9.92 -1.35
CA SER A 17 7.92 -9.73 -2.12
C SER A 17 7.96 -8.39 -2.89
N ARG A 18 7.87 -8.51 -4.22
CA ARG A 18 7.76 -7.37 -5.15
C ARG A 18 6.43 -6.63 -5.03
N PHE A 19 5.38 -7.30 -4.53
CA PHE A 19 4.06 -6.69 -4.38
C PHE A 19 4.04 -5.66 -3.25
N ARG A 20 3.62 -4.43 -3.56
CA ARG A 20 3.46 -3.32 -2.62
C ARG A 20 2.23 -2.48 -2.94
N ILE A 21 1.80 -1.71 -1.96
CA ILE A 21 0.82 -0.64 -2.18
C ILE A 21 1.59 0.55 -2.77
N LEU A 22 1.17 0.97 -3.95
CA LEU A 22 1.66 2.14 -4.66
C LEU A 22 0.82 3.35 -4.26
N ALA A 23 1.43 4.53 -4.31
CA ALA A 23 0.75 5.76 -3.99
C ALA A 23 1.01 6.83 -5.05
N ASP A 24 -0.05 7.46 -5.52
CA ASP A 24 0.04 8.62 -6.41
C ASP A 24 0.02 9.92 -5.61
N LYS A 25 1.18 10.56 -5.50
CA LYS A 25 1.32 11.85 -4.80
C LYS A 25 0.37 12.92 -5.35
N LYS A 26 0.06 12.90 -6.64
CA LYS A 26 -0.72 13.97 -7.29
C LYS A 26 -2.18 14.01 -6.81
N LYS A 27 -2.73 12.86 -6.41
CA LYS A 27 -4.11 12.74 -5.93
C LYS A 27 -4.25 12.88 -4.40
N CYS A 28 -3.12 12.97 -3.68
CA CYS A 28 -3.13 12.93 -2.21
C CYS A 28 -3.45 14.32 -1.63
N ILE A 29 -4.52 14.39 -0.84
CA ILE A 29 -4.98 15.60 -0.16
C ILE A 29 -4.63 15.65 1.33
N SER A 30 -3.76 14.74 1.82
CA SER A 30 -3.36 14.65 3.23
C SER A 30 -4.53 14.56 4.23
N CYS A 31 -5.60 13.85 3.89
CA CYS A 31 -6.80 13.72 4.73
C CYS A 31 -6.66 12.74 5.92
N ASN A 32 -5.53 12.04 6.07
CA ASN A 32 -5.23 11.10 7.16
C ASN A 32 -6.14 9.86 7.30
N VAL A 33 -7.13 9.66 6.43
CA VAL A 33 -8.06 8.52 6.49
C VAL A 33 -7.33 7.17 6.34
N CYS A 34 -6.31 7.10 5.48
CA CYS A 34 -5.57 5.85 5.26
C CYS A 34 -4.76 5.37 6.48
N THR A 35 -4.26 6.30 7.30
CA THR A 35 -3.55 5.98 8.53
C THR A 35 -4.53 5.60 9.65
N SER A 36 -5.68 6.28 9.75
CA SER A 36 -6.67 5.99 10.80
C SER A 36 -7.31 4.60 10.68
N VAL A 37 -7.49 4.09 9.46
CA VAL A 37 -8.03 2.73 9.21
C VAL A 37 -6.97 1.62 9.30
N CYS A 38 -5.68 1.98 9.47
CA CYS A 38 -4.62 0.98 9.49
C CYS A 38 -4.56 0.26 10.84
N HIS A 39 -5.04 -0.99 10.87
CA HIS A 39 -4.96 -1.84 12.07
C HIS A 39 -3.53 -2.18 12.52
N GLN A 40 -2.53 -1.93 11.68
CA GLN A 40 -1.12 -2.14 12.01
C GLN A 40 -0.45 -0.87 12.55
N GLY A 41 -1.17 0.26 12.64
CA GLY A 41 -0.61 1.52 13.16
C GLY A 41 0.42 2.18 12.25
N ILE A 42 0.47 1.81 10.96
CA ILE A 42 1.43 2.35 9.99
C ILE A 42 0.95 3.73 9.51
N ASP A 43 1.86 4.70 9.44
CA ASP A 43 1.56 6.02 8.87
C ASP A 43 1.54 6.00 7.33
N VAL A 44 0.46 5.46 6.77
CA VAL A 44 0.23 5.30 5.32
C VAL A 44 0.26 6.66 4.59
N MET A 45 -0.27 7.70 5.21
CA MET A 45 -0.37 9.04 4.61
C MET A 45 1.02 9.63 4.31
N SER A 46 1.99 9.45 5.20
CA SER A 46 3.36 9.94 4.97
C SER A 46 4.03 9.28 3.76
N PHE A 47 3.79 7.99 3.53
CA PHE A 47 4.24 7.30 2.31
C PHE A 47 3.54 7.86 1.07
N ALA A 48 2.22 8.10 1.15
CA ALA A 48 1.43 8.63 0.06
C ALA A 48 1.86 10.06 -0.34
N ASN A 49 2.09 10.92 0.64
CA ASN A 49 2.59 12.29 0.42
C ASN A 49 4.00 12.33 -0.19
N LYS A 50 4.83 11.34 0.14
CA LYS A 50 6.15 11.16 -0.46
C LYS A 50 6.11 10.49 -1.84
N GLY A 51 4.94 10.00 -2.28
CA GLY A 51 4.81 9.20 -3.51
C GLY A 51 5.66 7.94 -3.49
N ARG A 52 5.91 7.40 -2.29
CA ARG A 52 6.76 6.20 -2.11
C ARG A 52 5.88 4.96 -1.99
N PRO A 53 6.30 3.83 -2.59
CA PRO A 53 5.62 2.57 -2.36
C PRO A 53 5.75 2.15 -0.90
N MET A 54 4.71 1.49 -0.38
CA MET A 54 4.65 1.02 0.99
C MET A 54 5.70 -0.06 1.25
N ALA A 55 6.83 0.34 1.86
CA ALA A 55 7.97 -0.53 2.13
C ALA A 55 7.99 -1.11 3.54
N ASP A 56 6.92 -0.91 4.30
CA ASP A 56 6.83 -1.34 5.69
C ASP A 56 6.58 -2.86 5.79
N PRO A 57 7.40 -3.61 6.55
CA PRO A 57 7.24 -5.05 6.69
C PRO A 57 6.01 -5.47 7.50
N GLU A 58 5.44 -4.58 8.31
CA GLU A 58 4.20 -4.82 9.06
C GLU A 58 2.96 -4.70 8.16
N CYS A 59 3.10 -4.15 6.95
CA CYS A 59 2.01 -4.04 6.00
C CYS A 59 1.60 -5.42 5.46
N VAL A 60 0.51 -5.97 6.01
CA VAL A 60 -0.11 -7.22 5.56
C VAL A 60 -0.96 -7.10 4.29
N ARG A 61 -1.01 -5.90 3.67
CA ARG A 61 -1.69 -5.64 2.39
C ARG A 61 -3.20 -5.95 2.42
N CYS A 62 -3.86 -5.70 3.54
CA CYS A 62 -5.29 -5.97 3.76
C CYS A 62 -6.28 -5.11 2.96
N SER A 63 -5.81 -4.22 2.08
CA SER A 63 -6.62 -3.30 1.24
C SER A 63 -7.45 -2.22 1.95
N ALA A 64 -7.58 -2.23 3.28
CA ALA A 64 -8.40 -1.27 4.03
C ALA A 64 -8.10 0.20 3.67
N CYS A 65 -6.83 0.59 3.64
CA CYS A 65 -6.42 1.94 3.26
C CYS A 65 -6.73 2.30 1.80
N VAL A 66 -6.70 1.32 0.90
CA VAL A 66 -7.04 1.50 -0.53
C VAL A 66 -8.53 1.73 -0.70
N GLN A 67 -9.35 0.95 0.01
CA GLN A 67 -10.81 1.05 -0.06
C GLN A 67 -11.34 2.36 0.54
N SER A 68 -10.80 2.76 1.70
CA SER A 68 -11.26 3.96 2.42
C SER A 68 -10.73 5.28 1.86
N CYS A 69 -9.81 5.25 0.89
CA CYS A 69 -9.25 6.48 0.33
C CYS A 69 -10.29 7.24 -0.52
N PRO A 70 -10.69 8.46 -0.14
CA PRO A 70 -11.76 9.20 -0.84
C PRO A 70 -11.34 9.67 -2.24
N THR A 71 -10.04 9.79 -2.50
CA THR A 71 -9.49 10.25 -3.79
C THR A 71 -8.85 9.12 -4.62
N GLY A 72 -8.90 7.86 -4.14
CA GLY A 72 -8.36 6.72 -4.90
C GLY A 72 -6.84 6.75 -5.12
N VAL A 73 -6.08 7.37 -4.20
CA VAL A 73 -4.61 7.58 -4.30
C VAL A 73 -3.81 6.28 -4.32
N LEU A 74 -4.28 5.28 -3.57
CA LEU A 74 -3.55 4.04 -3.33
C LEU A 74 -3.98 2.98 -4.34
N SER A 75 -3.02 2.17 -4.80
CA SER A 75 -3.27 1.02 -5.67
C SER A 75 -2.33 -0.13 -5.32
N PHE A 76 -2.64 -1.34 -5.79
CA PHE A 76 -1.70 -2.45 -5.71
C PHE A 76 -0.79 -2.48 -6.92
N GLY A 77 0.41 -3.01 -6.76
CA GLY A 77 1.32 -3.20 -7.88
C GLY A 77 2.62 -3.87 -7.45
N GLN A 78 3.56 -3.92 -8.39
CA GLN A 78 4.88 -4.50 -8.20
C GLN A 78 5.95 -3.42 -8.26
N VAL A 79 6.91 -3.52 -7.35
CA VAL A 79 8.12 -2.70 -7.35
C VAL A 79 9.36 -3.54 -7.53
N ASP A 80 10.40 -2.93 -8.10
CA ASP A 80 11.72 -3.53 -8.20
C ASP A 80 12.46 -3.49 -6.84
N ARG A 81 13.59 -4.20 -6.74
CA ARG A 81 14.49 -4.17 -5.58
C ARG A 81 14.99 -2.75 -5.27
N GLY A 82 15.07 -1.89 -6.30
CA GLY A 82 15.39 -0.46 -6.16
C GLY A 82 14.23 0.44 -5.70
N GLY A 83 13.01 -0.08 -5.54
CA GLY A 83 11.83 0.68 -5.13
C GLY A 83 11.11 1.42 -6.26
N ASN A 84 11.50 1.19 -7.51
CA ASN A 84 10.82 1.72 -8.69
C ASN A 84 9.56 0.91 -9.01
N VAL A 85 8.51 1.57 -9.48
CA VAL A 85 7.26 0.92 -9.88
C VAL A 85 7.47 0.18 -11.21
N ILE A 86 7.24 -1.13 -11.22
CA ILE A 86 7.33 -1.97 -12.43
C ILE A 86 5.96 -2.05 -13.10
N ALA A 87 4.93 -2.37 -12.31
CA ALA A 87 3.58 -2.60 -12.81
C ALA A 87 2.56 -2.17 -11.76
N VAL A 88 1.45 -1.60 -12.20
CA VAL A 88 0.27 -1.38 -11.37
C VAL A 88 -0.68 -2.54 -11.63
N ASP A 89 -1.24 -3.10 -10.57
CA ASP A 89 -2.18 -4.20 -10.67
C ASP A 89 -3.50 -3.72 -11.32
N GLY A 90 -4.08 -4.54 -12.19
CA GLY A 90 -5.31 -4.22 -12.90
C GLY A 90 -6.57 -4.32 -12.01
N LEU A 91 -6.44 -4.83 -10.79
CA LEU A 91 -7.56 -4.94 -9.87
C LEU A 91 -7.99 -3.57 -9.37
N VAL A 92 -9.26 -3.27 -9.61
CA VAL A 92 -9.91 -2.09 -9.05
C VAL A 92 -10.20 -2.34 -7.56
N ALA A 93 -9.25 -1.97 -6.72
CA ALA A 93 -9.33 -2.22 -5.28
C ALA A 93 -10.11 -1.16 -4.46
N SER A 94 -10.64 -0.11 -5.10
CA SER A 94 -11.39 0.96 -4.43
C SER A 94 -12.60 1.38 -5.26
N ALA A 95 -13.72 1.69 -4.59
CA ALA A 95 -14.93 2.19 -5.24
C ALA A 95 -14.67 3.49 -6.01
N VAL A 96 -13.75 4.34 -5.53
CA VAL A 96 -13.38 5.57 -6.23
C VAL A 96 -12.70 5.25 -7.55
N ARG A 97 -11.73 4.34 -7.54
CA ARG A 97 -11.03 3.91 -8.77
C ARG A 97 -11.94 3.12 -9.72
N ALA A 98 -12.96 2.43 -9.18
CA ALA A 98 -13.97 1.76 -10.00
C ALA A 98 -14.80 2.76 -10.81
N ARG A 99 -15.13 3.89 -10.20
CA ARG A 99 -15.84 4.97 -10.86
C ARG A 99 -14.96 5.72 -11.85
N GLU A 100 -13.66 5.89 -11.55
CA GLU A 100 -12.70 6.51 -12.46
C GLU A 100 -12.38 5.62 -13.69
N GLY A 101 -12.31 4.30 -13.54
CA GLY A 101 -11.98 3.36 -14.63
C GLY A 101 -13.16 2.94 -15.49
N ALA A 102 -14.39 3.32 -15.12
CA ALA A 102 -15.61 3.15 -15.92
C ALA A 102 -15.92 4.38 -16.81
N ALA A 103 -15.03 5.38 -16.80
CA ALA A 103 -15.11 6.60 -17.61
C ALA A 103 -14.09 6.56 -18.76
#